data_AF-A0A1Y0DTE6-F1
#
_entry.id   AF-A0A1Y0DTE6-F1
#
_cell.length_a   1.000
_cell.length_b   1.000
_cell.length_c   1.000
_cell.angle_alpha   90.00
_cell.angle_beta   90.00
_cell.angle_gamma   90.00
#
_symmetry.space_group_name_H-M   'P 1'
#
loop_
_entity.id
_entity.type
_entity.pdbx_description
1 polymer ?
#
loop_
_entity_poly.entity_id
_entity_poly.type
_entity_poly.pdbx_seq_one_letter_code
_entity_poly.pdbx_strand_id
1 'polypeptide(L)'
;LRVLIWFICILAIVGNLVVLLVLLTSRYKLTVPRFLMCHLAFADLCMGIYLLLIAGVDIYTQSHYYNYGIDWQMGAGCHVAGFFTVFSSELSVYTLTAITLERWHTITYAMELERQLRLRHACAVMAAGWLFALLTALMPMLGVSSY
;
A
#
# COMPACT_ATOMS: atom_id res chain seq x y z
N LEU A 1 21.90 -11.78 0.22
CA LEU A 1 20.98 -10.61 0.18
C LEU A 1 19.93 -10.74 -0.93
N ARG A 2 20.31 -10.99 -2.20
CA ARG A 2 19.36 -11.10 -3.33
C ARG A 2 18.31 -12.21 -3.19
N VAL A 3 18.71 -13.40 -2.75
CA VAL A 3 17.79 -14.53 -2.48
C VAL A 3 16.76 -14.17 -1.40
N LEU A 4 17.17 -13.42 -0.38
CA LEU A 4 16.27 -12.93 0.68
C LEU A 4 15.27 -11.90 0.13
N ILE A 5 15.70 -10.97 -0.72
CA ILE A 5 14.81 -9.98 -1.35
C ILE A 5 13.74 -10.70 -2.16
N TRP A 6 14.12 -11.63 -3.04
CA TRP A 6 13.17 -12.43 -3.83
C TRP A 6 12.18 -13.21 -2.97
N PHE A 7 12.67 -13.84 -1.90
CA PHE A 7 11.81 -14.57 -0.97
C PHE A 7 10.80 -13.64 -0.29
N ILE A 8 11.25 -12.47 0.20
CA ILE A 8 10.39 -11.46 0.83
C ILE A 8 9.36 -10.92 -0.17
N CYS A 9 9.75 -10.60 -1.41
CA CYS A 9 8.84 -10.11 -2.45
C CYS A 9 7.72 -11.12 -2.74
N ILE A 10 8.08 -12.38 -2.99
CA ILE A 10 7.11 -13.44 -3.30
C ILE A 10 6.17 -13.65 -2.11
N LEU A 11 6.72 -13.71 -0.89
CA LEU A 11 5.92 -13.90 0.31
C LEU A 11 4.97 -12.72 0.55
N ALA A 12 5.43 -11.49 0.36
CA ALA A 12 4.61 -10.29 0.51
C ALA A 12 3.47 -10.25 -0.51
N ILE A 13 3.73 -10.57 -1.78
CA ILE A 13 2.72 -10.57 -2.83
C ILE A 13 1.71 -11.69 -2.58
N VAL A 14 2.17 -12.93 -2.40
CA VAL A 14 1.29 -14.09 -2.22
C VAL A 14 0.48 -13.96 -0.94
N GLY A 15 1.11 -13.56 0.17
CA GLY A 15 0.44 -13.40 1.46
C GLY A 15 -0.68 -12.36 1.39
N ASN A 16 -0.38 -11.15 0.91
CA ASN A 16 -1.38 -10.09 0.82
C ASN A 16 -2.46 -10.37 -0.23
N LEU A 17 -2.11 -11.07 -1.32
CA LEU A 17 -3.10 -11.51 -2.31
C LEU A 17 -4.09 -12.51 -1.71
N VAL A 18 -3.59 -13.49 -0.96
CA VAL A 18 -4.45 -14.47 -0.27
C VAL A 18 -5.36 -13.76 0.74
N VAL A 19 -4.82 -12.84 1.54
CA VAL A 19 -5.64 -12.04 2.48
C VAL A 19 -6.73 -11.28 1.75
N LEU A 20 -6.40 -10.59 0.65
CA LEU A 20 -7.35 -9.83 -0.15
C LEU A 20 -8.44 -10.76 -0.75
N LEU A 21 -8.04 -11.89 -1.34
CA LEU A 21 -8.96 -12.87 -1.91
C LEU A 21 -9.91 -13.46 -0.87
N VAL A 22 -9.39 -13.82 0.31
CA VAL A 22 -10.20 -14.35 1.41
C VAL A 22 -11.20 -13.31 1.90
N LEU A 23 -10.77 -12.06 2.07
CA LEU A 23 -11.65 -10.98 2.53
C LEU A 23 -12.73 -10.63 1.50
N LEU A 24 -12.42 -10.67 0.20
CA LEU A 24 -13.37 -10.39 -0.90
C LEU A 24 -14.33 -11.56 -1.18
N THR A 25 -13.85 -12.81 -1.08
CA THR A 25 -14.66 -14.02 -1.37
C THR A 25 -15.52 -14.42 -0.18
N SER A 26 -15.17 -13.96 1.01
CA SER A 26 -15.93 -14.18 2.24
C SER A 26 -17.37 -13.64 2.13
N ARG A 27 -18.35 -14.52 2.37
CA ARG A 27 -19.78 -14.18 2.39
C ARG A 27 -20.23 -13.48 3.68
N TYR A 28 -19.32 -13.24 4.62
CA TYR A 28 -19.63 -12.57 5.88
C TYR A 28 -19.93 -11.08 5.65
N LYS A 29 -20.75 -10.48 6.53
CA LYS A 29 -21.03 -9.04 6.48
C LYS A 29 -19.72 -8.23 6.50
N LEU A 30 -19.60 -7.26 5.59
CA LEU A 30 -18.52 -6.27 5.59
C LEU A 30 -18.66 -5.41 6.84
N THR A 31 -17.70 -5.52 7.75
CA THR A 31 -17.56 -4.63 8.89
C THR A 31 -16.51 -3.56 8.57
N VAL A 32 -16.54 -2.42 9.27
CA VAL A 32 -15.53 -1.36 9.10
C VAL A 32 -14.08 -1.89 9.19
N PRO A 33 -13.69 -2.69 10.20
CA PRO A 33 -12.31 -3.19 10.26
C PRO A 33 -11.97 -4.12 9.10
N ARG A 34 -12.92 -4.91 8.58
CA ARG A 34 -12.68 -5.75 7.38
C ARG A 34 -12.46 -4.91 6.13
N PHE A 35 -13.25 -3.85 5.96
CA PHE A 35 -13.09 -2.91 4.87
C PHE A 35 -11.71 -2.22 4.91
N LEU A 36 -11.27 -1.77 6.10
CA LEU A 36 -9.94 -1.19 6.28
C LEU A 36 -8.82 -2.22 6.03
N MET A 37 -8.97 -3.46 6.51
CA MET A 37 -8.00 -4.54 6.23
C MET A 37 -7.85 -4.84 4.73
N CYS A 38 -8.93 -4.74 3.93
CA CYS A 38 -8.82 -4.86 2.47
C CYS A 38 -7.94 -3.77 1.85
N HIS A 39 -8.12 -2.52 2.28
CA HIS A 39 -7.30 -1.40 1.80
C HIS A 39 -5.84 -1.53 2.21
N LEU A 40 -5.58 -2.04 3.42
CA LEU A 40 -4.22 -2.32 3.90
C LEU A 40 -3.55 -3.41 3.06
N ALA A 41 -4.24 -4.55 2.85
CA ALA A 41 -3.73 -5.64 2.01
C ALA A 41 -3.47 -5.18 0.56
N PHE A 42 -4.30 -4.28 0.04
CA PHE A 42 -4.06 -3.64 -1.26
C PHE A 42 -2.80 -2.76 -1.27
N ALA A 43 -2.61 -1.93 -0.24
CA ALA A 43 -1.41 -1.10 -0.12
C ALA A 43 -0.13 -1.95 -0.02
N ASP A 44 -0.17 -3.04 0.75
CA ASP A 44 0.95 -3.98 0.89
C ASP A 44 1.21 -4.76 -0.42
N LEU A 45 0.18 -5.03 -1.23
CA LEU A 45 0.35 -5.55 -2.59
C LEU A 45 1.06 -4.55 -3.51
N CYS A 46 0.69 -3.27 -3.45
CA CYS A 46 1.40 -2.21 -4.19
C CYS A 46 2.87 -2.13 -3.77
N MET A 47 3.17 -2.24 -2.47
CA MET A 47 4.54 -2.32 -1.97
C MET A 47 5.27 -3.58 -2.49
N GLY A 48 4.59 -4.73 -2.53
CA GLY A 48 5.12 -5.95 -3.13
C GLY A 48 5.47 -5.80 -4.61
N ILE A 49 4.62 -5.12 -5.40
CA ILE A 49 4.87 -4.79 -6.81
C ILE A 49 6.09 -3.88 -6.95
N TYR A 50 6.23 -2.87 -6.09
CA TYR A 50 7.42 -2.01 -6.04
C TYR A 50 8.69 -2.82 -5.78
N LEU A 51 8.68 -3.70 -4.79
CA LEU A 51 9.84 -4.57 -4.48
C LEU A 51 10.15 -5.54 -5.63
N LEU A 52 9.12 -6.03 -6.34
CA LEU A 52 9.29 -6.85 -7.54
C LEU A 52 9.93 -6.07 -8.69
N LEU A 53 9.53 -4.81 -8.89
CA LEU A 53 10.14 -3.90 -9.87
C LEU A 53 11.63 -3.72 -9.59
N ILE A 54 12.01 -3.42 -8.34
CA ILE A 54 13.41 -3.30 -7.94
C ILE A 54 14.16 -4.61 -8.15
N ALA A 55 13.58 -5.75 -7.75
CA ALA A 55 14.21 -7.06 -7.91
C ALA A 55 14.42 -7.43 -9.38
N GLY A 56 13.48 -7.07 -10.27
CA GLY A 56 13.62 -7.28 -11.71
C GLY A 56 14.76 -6.45 -12.32
N VAL A 57 14.89 -5.20 -11.88
CA VAL A 57 15.99 -4.31 -12.29
C VAL A 57 17.32 -4.80 -11.77
N ASP A 58 17.36 -5.30 -10.54
CA ASP A 58 18.55 -5.87 -9.92
C ASP A 58 19.10 -7.05 -10.73
N ILE A 59 18.23 -7.86 -11.37
CA ILE A 59 18.62 -8.92 -12.32
C ILE A 59 19.07 -8.33 -13.66
N TYR A 60 18.28 -7.43 -14.25
CA TYR A 60 18.57 -6.85 -15.57
C TYR A 60 19.90 -6.10 -15.60
N THR A 61 20.23 -5.41 -14.50
CA THR A 61 21.45 -4.59 -14.38
C THR A 61 22.70 -5.46 -14.12
N GLN A 62 22.55 -6.75 -13.74
CA GLN A 62 23.70 -7.63 -13.46
C GLN A 62 24.66 -7.82 -14.64
N SER A 63 24.19 -7.72 -15.90
CA SER A 63 25.04 -7.93 -17.07
C SER A 63 25.77 -6.67 -17.56
N HIS A 64 25.32 -5.46 -17.18
CA HIS A 64 25.86 -4.18 -17.66
C HIS A 64 25.79 -3.04 -16.60
N TYR A 65 26.30 -3.31 -15.39
CA TYR A 65 26.25 -2.40 -14.23
C TYR A 65 26.81 -0.98 -14.46
N TYR A 66 27.67 -0.77 -15.47
CA TYR A 66 28.33 0.53 -15.70
C TYR A 66 27.50 1.51 -16.54
N ASN A 67 26.60 1.03 -17.40
CA ASN A 67 25.83 1.90 -18.31
C ASN A 67 24.36 2.07 -17.91
N TYR A 68 23.74 1.07 -17.27
CA TYR A 68 22.29 1.07 -17.01
C TYR A 68 21.85 1.70 -15.68
N GLY A 69 22.78 1.97 -14.76
CA GLY A 69 22.45 2.63 -13.48
C GLY A 69 21.88 4.04 -13.66
N ILE A 70 22.41 4.78 -14.65
CA ILE A 70 21.93 6.12 -14.99
C ILE A 70 20.62 6.06 -15.78
N ASP A 71 20.46 5.11 -16.70
CA ASP A 71 19.21 4.91 -17.46
C ASP A 71 18.04 4.49 -16.56
N TRP A 72 18.29 3.74 -15.49
CA TRP A 72 17.26 3.41 -14.50
C TRP A 72 16.83 4.64 -13.69
N GLN A 73 17.80 5.43 -13.21
CA GLN A 73 17.53 6.66 -12.45
C GLN A 73 16.85 7.76 -13.30
N MET A 74 17.19 7.84 -14.60
CA MET A 74 16.62 8.81 -15.55
C MET A 74 15.39 8.28 -16.31
N GLY A 75 15.11 7.00 -16.19
CA GLY A 75 14.02 6.33 -16.90
C GLY A 75 12.69 6.38 -16.15
N ALA A 76 11.61 6.09 -16.86
CA ALA A 76 10.26 6.00 -16.28
C ALA A 76 10.14 4.95 -15.15
N GLY A 77 11.06 3.98 -15.07
CA GLY A 77 11.08 2.95 -14.04
C GLY A 77 11.28 3.49 -12.62
N CYS A 78 12.22 4.44 -12.43
CA CYS A 78 12.45 5.09 -11.14
C CYS A 78 11.22 5.89 -10.69
N HIS A 79 10.61 6.64 -11.62
CA HIS A 79 9.40 7.40 -11.35
C HIS A 79 8.20 6.52 -10.95
N VAL A 80 7.98 5.41 -11.66
CA VAL A 80 6.89 4.47 -11.32
C VAL A 80 7.17 3.77 -9.99
N ALA A 81 8.42 3.39 -9.72
CA ALA A 81 8.81 2.80 -8.44
C ALA A 81 8.64 3.80 -7.28
N GLY A 82 9.07 5.06 -7.47
CA GLY A 82 8.88 6.19 -6.56
C GLY A 82 7.40 6.45 -6.25
N PHE A 83 6.56 6.44 -7.29
CA PHE A 83 5.12 6.56 -7.13
C PHE A 83 4.55 5.44 -6.26
N PHE A 84 4.84 4.17 -6.58
CA PHE A 84 4.30 3.04 -5.83
C PHE A 84 4.78 2.99 -4.38
N THR A 85 6.06 3.33 -4.11
CA THR A 85 6.57 3.33 -2.73
C THR A 85 5.91 4.41 -1.89
N VAL A 86 5.78 5.64 -2.38
CA VAL A 86 5.16 6.74 -1.63
C VAL A 86 3.65 6.49 -1.47
N PHE A 87 2.99 6.08 -2.55
CA PHE A 87 1.56 5.80 -2.53
C PHE A 87 1.20 4.69 -1.55
N SER A 88 1.93 3.56 -1.59
CA SER A 88 1.68 2.43 -0.69
C SER A 88 2.00 2.76 0.77
N SER A 89 3.10 3.47 1.05
CA SER A 89 3.46 3.84 2.43
C SER A 89 2.44 4.76 3.06
N GLU A 90 2.02 5.81 2.34
CA GLU A 90 1.02 6.77 2.83
C GLU A 90 -0.32 6.07 3.04
N LEU A 91 -0.78 5.30 2.07
CA LEU A 91 -2.05 4.58 2.19
C LEU A 91 -2.03 3.59 3.36
N SER A 92 -0.93 2.86 3.59
CA SER A 92 -0.79 1.94 4.72
C SER A 92 -0.82 2.68 6.06
N VAL A 93 -0.09 3.79 6.21
CA VAL A 93 -0.08 4.60 7.44
C VAL A 93 -1.46 5.16 7.75
N TYR A 94 -2.15 5.72 6.75
CA TYR A 94 -3.53 6.21 6.91
C TYR A 94 -4.48 5.08 7.31
N THR A 95 -4.39 3.93 6.66
CA THR A 95 -5.27 2.79 6.94
C THR A 95 -5.02 2.22 8.34
N LEU A 96 -3.76 2.07 8.77
CA LEU A 96 -3.40 1.63 10.13
C LEU A 96 -3.90 2.59 11.19
N THR A 97 -3.80 3.90 10.92
CA THR A 97 -4.32 4.93 11.81
C THR A 97 -5.84 4.82 11.93
N ALA A 98 -6.54 4.63 10.82
CA ALA A 98 -7.99 4.44 10.81
C ALA A 98 -8.42 3.16 11.56
N ILE A 99 -7.69 2.06 11.41
CA ILE A 99 -7.93 0.81 12.16
C ILE A 99 -7.74 1.05 13.66
N THR A 100 -6.69 1.77 14.05
CA THR A 100 -6.40 2.07 15.46
C THR A 100 -7.49 2.94 16.07
N LEU A 101 -7.94 3.97 15.35
CA LEU A 101 -9.03 4.86 15.78
C LEU A 101 -10.37 4.11 15.87
N GLU A 102 -10.67 3.23 14.92
CA GLU A 102 -11.87 2.39 14.97
C GLU A 102 -11.88 1.47 16.19
N ARG A 103 -10.74 0.83 16.49
CA ARG A 103 -10.58 -0.01 17.68
C ARG A 103 -10.70 0.79 18.96
N TRP A 104 -10.04 1.94 19.04
CA TRP A 104 -10.12 2.84 20.19
C TRP A 104 -11.56 3.27 20.44
N HIS A 105 -12.26 3.77 19.41
CA HIS A 105 -13.65 4.20 19.52
C HIS A 105 -14.56 3.04 19.96
N THR A 106 -14.36 1.85 19.41
CA THR A 106 -15.14 0.67 19.78
C THR A 106 -14.92 0.27 21.24
N ILE A 107 -13.70 0.42 21.77
CA ILE A 107 -13.39 0.12 23.19
C ILE A 107 -13.97 1.19 24.11
N THR A 108 -13.77 2.48 23.80
CA THR A 108 -14.23 3.59 24.65
C THR A 108 -15.76 3.71 24.67
N TYR A 109 -16.42 3.50 23.53
CA TYR A 109 -17.87 3.62 23.39
C TYR A 109 -18.57 2.27 23.34
N ALA A 110 -17.95 1.21 23.90
CA ALA A 110 -18.50 -0.15 23.91
C ALA A 110 -19.91 -0.25 24.54
N MET A 111 -20.28 0.70 25.40
CA MET A 111 -21.55 0.76 26.11
C MET A 111 -22.67 1.52 25.34
N GLU A 112 -22.35 2.24 24.26
CA GLU A 112 -23.32 2.99 23.43
C GLU A 112 -23.44 2.37 22.03
N LEU A 113 -24.28 1.34 21.92
CA LEU A 113 -24.50 0.55 20.70
C LEU A 113 -25.00 1.40 19.50
N GLU A 114 -25.59 2.58 19.74
CA GLU A 114 -26.11 3.48 18.69
C GLU A 114 -25.02 4.32 17.99
N ARG A 115 -23.81 4.40 18.54
CA ARG A 115 -22.73 5.25 18.02
C ARG A 115 -21.67 4.49 17.22
N GLN A 116 -22.02 3.31 16.70
CA GLN A 116 -21.11 2.53 15.84
C GLN A 116 -20.72 3.32 14.59
N LEU A 117 -19.41 3.38 14.32
CA LEU A 117 -18.86 3.93 13.09
C LEU A 117 -19.49 3.21 11.90
N ARG A 118 -20.36 3.92 11.17
CA ARG A 118 -20.96 3.38 9.95
C ARG A 118 -19.89 3.27 8.86
N LEU A 119 -19.98 2.22 8.04
CA LEU A 119 -19.18 2.04 6.83
C LEU A 119 -19.12 3.30 5.95
N ARG A 120 -20.21 4.09 5.90
CA ARG A 120 -20.25 5.34 5.13
C ARG A 120 -19.17 6.35 5.59
N HIS A 121 -18.98 6.52 6.90
CA HIS A 121 -17.95 7.40 7.43
C HIS A 121 -16.55 6.85 7.15
N ALA A 122 -16.36 5.54 7.33
CA ALA A 122 -15.08 4.90 7.02
C ALA A 122 -14.73 5.03 5.53
N CYS A 123 -15.70 4.86 4.61
CA CYS A 123 -15.50 5.10 3.19
C CYS A 123 -15.11 6.56 2.89
N ALA A 124 -15.76 7.54 3.53
CA ALA A 124 -15.43 8.95 3.33
C ALA A 124 -14.01 9.28 3.81
N VAL A 125 -13.62 8.77 4.99
CA VAL A 125 -12.26 8.91 5.53
C VAL A 125 -11.23 8.25 4.62
N MET A 126 -11.50 7.03 4.14
CA MET A 126 -10.63 6.33 3.21
C MET A 126 -10.52 7.06 1.87
N ALA A 127 -11.62 7.59 1.32
CA ALA A 127 -11.57 8.37 0.09
C ALA A 127 -10.67 9.60 0.22
N ALA A 128 -10.72 10.30 1.36
CA ALA A 128 -9.80 11.39 1.65
C ALA A 128 -8.35 10.92 1.76
N GLY A 129 -8.09 9.80 2.44
CA GLY A 129 -6.76 9.19 2.55
C GLY A 129 -6.19 8.77 1.19
N TRP A 130 -7.02 8.22 0.31
CA TRP A 130 -6.64 7.87 -1.06
C TRP A 130 -6.27 9.10 -1.88
N LEU A 131 -7.09 10.16 -1.81
CA LEU A 131 -6.79 11.41 -2.51
C LEU A 131 -5.48 12.03 -2.00
N PHE A 132 -5.28 12.03 -0.68
CA PHE A 132 -4.05 12.52 -0.07
C PHE A 132 -2.84 11.69 -0.52
N ALA A 133 -2.90 10.37 -0.44
CA ALA A 133 -1.82 9.48 -0.87
C ALA A 133 -1.51 9.61 -2.37
N LEU A 134 -2.53 9.83 -3.21
CA LEU A 134 -2.33 10.11 -4.63
C LEU A 134 -1.66 11.47 -4.83
N LEU A 135 -2.10 12.51 -4.12
CA LEU A 135 -1.52 13.84 -4.25
C LEU A 135 -0.04 13.85 -3.84
N THR A 136 0.30 13.23 -2.70
CA THR A 136 1.69 13.13 -2.23
C THR A 136 2.53 12.26 -3.15
N ALA A 137 1.98 11.16 -3.69
CA ALA A 137 2.69 10.31 -4.63
C ALA A 137 2.88 10.96 -6.01
N LEU A 138 1.96 11.83 -6.48
CA LEU A 138 2.12 12.58 -7.74
C LEU A 138 3.03 13.80 -7.59
N MET A 139 3.21 14.32 -6.38
CA MET A 139 3.98 15.54 -6.13
C MET A 139 5.40 15.51 -6.73
N PRO A 140 6.16 14.39 -6.64
CA PRO A 140 7.47 14.31 -7.26
C PRO A 140 7.42 14.08 -8.79
N MET A 141 6.31 13.57 -9.33
CA MET A 141 6.09 13.47 -10.79
C MET A 141 5.84 14.84 -11.44
N LEU A 142 5.27 15.78 -10.69
CA LEU A 142 4.98 17.14 -11.16
C LEU A 142 6.20 18.09 -11.09
N GLY A 143 7.39 17.56 -10.75
CA GLY A 143 8.62 18.35 -10.67
C GLY A 143 8.70 19.25 -9.44
N VAL A 144 7.82 19.06 -8.44
CA VAL A 144 7.83 19.83 -7.18
C VAL A 144 8.84 19.24 -6.18
N SER A 145 9.15 17.94 -6.27
CA SER A 145 10.13 17.22 -5.44
C SER A 145 10.85 16.14 -6.26
N SER A 146 12.05 15.72 -5.86
CA SER A 146 12.70 14.50 -6.40
C SER A 146 12.35 13.31 -5.51
N TYR A 147 12.15 12.13 -6.11
CA TYR A 147 12.02 10.85 -5.39
C TYR A 147 13.35 10.41 -4.79
#